data_AF-A0A524IY79-F1
#
_entry.id   AF-A0A524IY79-F1
#
_cell.length_a   1.000
_cell.length_b   1.000
_cell.length_c   1.000
_cell.angle_alpha   90.00
_cell.angle_beta   90.00
_cell.angle_gamma   90.00
#
_symmetry.space_group_name_H-M   'P 1'
#
loop_
_entity.id
_entity.type
_entity.pdbx_description
1 polymer ?
#
loop_
_entity_poly.entity_id
_entity_poly.type
_entity_poly.pdbx_seq_one_letter_code
_entity_poly.pdbx_strand_id
1 'polypeptide(L)'
;MKLSPENGRIEAEFEVDQNRNGKPWRVTLKQNGTRVFRAVRYTQAPSGSFEVRRVLPNRAGADQIIGRAKNLRTGEICRGLAIAGF
;
A
#
# COMPACT_ATOMS: atom_id res chain seq x y z
N MET A 1 0.43 -6.83 -0.57
CA MET A 1 -0.43 -6.23 0.48
C MET A 1 -0.46 -7.22 1.61
N LYS A 2 -0.06 -6.78 2.80
CA LYS A 2 -0.05 -7.59 4.01
C LYS A 2 -0.57 -6.76 5.17
N LEU A 3 -1.30 -7.41 6.07
CA LEU A 3 -1.83 -6.80 7.28
C LEU A 3 -1.34 -7.57 8.51
N SER A 4 -0.98 -6.85 9.56
CA SER A 4 -0.53 -7.38 10.85
C SER A 4 -1.17 -6.59 12.01
N PRO A 5 -1.45 -7.22 13.16
CA PRO A 5 -1.73 -6.48 14.39
C PRO A 5 -0.49 -5.70 14.85
N GLU A 6 -0.67 -4.44 15.24
CA GLU A 6 0.39 -3.64 15.86
C GLU A 6 -0.21 -2.78 17.00
N ASN A 7 -0.01 -3.20 18.25
CA ASN A 7 -0.44 -2.47 19.46
C ASN A 7 -1.92 -2.03 19.43
N GLY A 8 -2.83 -2.97 19.12
CA GLY A 8 -4.28 -2.70 19.01
C GLY A 8 -4.69 -1.95 17.74
N ARG A 9 -3.77 -1.80 16.79
CA ARG A 9 -3.97 -1.17 15.47
C ARG A 9 -3.65 -2.18 14.37
N ILE A 10 -3.86 -1.77 13.12
CA ILE A 10 -3.56 -2.58 11.95
C ILE A 10 -2.36 -1.95 11.24
N GLU A 11 -1.26 -2.68 11.18
CA GLU A 11 -0.17 -2.39 10.27
C GLU A 11 -0.54 -2.85 8.87
N ALA A 12 -0.42 -1.96 7.89
CA ALA A 12 -0.65 -2.25 6.49
C ALA A 12 0.63 -1.98 5.67
N GLU A 13 1.11 -3.02 5.00
CA GLU A 13 2.27 -3.01 4.14
C GLU A 13 1.85 -3.23 2.68
N PHE A 14 2.21 -2.28 1.80
CA PHE A 14 1.98 -2.36 0.37
C PHE A 14 3.27 -2.12 -0.40
N GLU A 15 3.79 -3.19 -0.99
CA GLU A 15 4.99 -3.16 -1.83
C GLU A 15 4.64 -3.12 -3.32
N VAL A 16 5.44 -2.38 -4.08
CA VAL A 16 5.53 -2.49 -5.53
C VAL A 16 6.95 -2.93 -5.87
N ASP A 17 7.08 -4.08 -6.52
CA ASP A 17 8.32 -4.56 -7.12
C ASP A 17 8.18 -4.50 -8.64
N GLN A 18 9.11 -3.80 -9.29
CA GLN A 18 9.16 -3.69 -10.75
C GLN A 18 10.48 -4.23 -11.33
N ASN A 19 11.43 -4.65 -10.49
CA ASN A 19 12.80 -4.98 -10.90
C ASN A 19 13.46 -3.90 -11.79
N ARG A 20 13.06 -2.63 -11.62
CA ARG A 20 13.60 -1.46 -12.34
C ARG A 20 13.62 -0.24 -11.43
N ASN A 21 14.79 0.37 -11.28
CA ASN A 21 14.98 1.56 -10.44
C ASN A 21 14.43 2.84 -11.07
N GLY A 22 14.10 3.82 -10.20
CA GLY A 22 13.78 5.19 -10.56
C GLY A 22 12.41 5.40 -11.22
N LYS A 23 11.49 4.43 -11.15
CA LYS A 23 10.18 4.53 -11.79
C LYS A 23 9.20 5.24 -10.86
N PRO A 24 8.53 6.32 -11.31
CA PRO A 24 7.58 7.05 -10.48
C PRO A 24 6.21 6.35 -10.46
N TRP A 25 5.67 6.14 -9.26
CA TRP A 25 4.37 5.54 -9.01
C TRP A 25 3.51 6.44 -8.14
N ARG A 26 2.27 6.72 -8.56
CA ARG A 26 1.26 7.35 -7.69
C ARG A 26 0.55 6.27 -6.90
N VAL A 27 0.74 6.28 -5.59
CA VAL A 27 0.20 5.30 -4.65
C VAL A 27 -0.95 5.89 -3.85
N THR A 28 -1.98 5.08 -3.61
CA THR A 28 -3.08 5.37 -2.69
C THR A 28 -3.37 4.16 -1.82
N LEU A 29 -3.60 4.39 -0.53
CA LEU A 29 -4.22 3.40 0.36
C LEU A 29 -5.61 3.89 0.77
N LYS A 30 -6.57 2.98 0.80
CA LYS A 30 -7.92 3.19 1.34
C LYS A 30 -8.22 2.17 2.43
N GLN A 31 -8.91 2.61 3.48
CA GLN A 31 -9.49 1.78 4.53
C GLN A 31 -11.00 2.00 4.53
N ASN A 32 -11.80 0.96 4.28
CA ASN A 32 -13.26 1.00 4.20
C ASN A 32 -13.75 2.13 3.28
N GLY A 33 -13.18 2.20 2.07
CA GLY A 33 -13.49 3.24 1.08
C GLY A 33 -12.83 4.61 1.32
N THR A 34 -12.43 4.93 2.55
CA THR A 34 -11.80 6.21 2.92
C THR A 34 -10.31 6.22 2.60
N ARG A 35 -9.82 7.25 1.90
CA ARG A 35 -8.39 7.37 1.56
C ARG A 35 -7.57 7.81 2.76
N VAL A 36 -6.67 6.94 3.20
CA VAL A 36 -5.78 7.16 4.37
C VAL A 36 -4.35 7.51 3.96
N PHE A 37 -3.97 7.27 2.70
CA PHE A 37 -2.66 7.64 2.19
C PHE A 37 -2.71 7.98 0.70
N ARG A 38 -1.91 8.97 0.29
CA ARG A 38 -1.62 9.28 -1.11
C ARG A 38 -0.23 9.90 -1.23
N ALA A 39 0.61 9.34 -2.10
CA ALA A 39 1.90 9.95 -2.43
C ALA A 39 2.42 9.49 -3.80
N VAL A 40 3.48 10.14 -4.26
CA VAL A 40 4.36 9.58 -5.29
C VAL A 40 5.53 8.86 -4.61
N ARG A 41 5.88 7.68 -5.12
CA ARG A 41 7.04 6.88 -4.71
C ARG A 41 7.84 6.49 -5.93
N TYR A 42 9.12 6.25 -5.72
CA TYR A 42 10.04 5.80 -6.76
C TYR A 42 10.53 4.41 -6.37
N THR A 43 10.62 3.50 -7.33
CA THR A 43 11.32 2.23 -7.12
C THR A 43 12.81 2.49 -6.88
N GLN A 44 13.41 1.80 -5.92
CA GLN A 44 14.77 2.03 -5.45
C GLN A 44 15.65 0.78 -5.61
N ALA A 45 16.97 1.01 -5.70
CA ALA A 45 17.96 -0.06 -5.71
C ALA A 45 17.98 -0.81 -4.36
N PRO A 46 18.43 -2.08 -4.34
CA PRO A 46 18.90 -2.87 -5.47
C PRO A 46 17.78 -3.54 -6.27
N SER A 47 16.64 -3.83 -5.63
CA SER A 47 15.56 -4.66 -6.17
C SER A 47 14.66 -3.94 -7.17
N GLY A 48 14.67 -2.62 -7.26
CA GLY A 48 13.68 -1.90 -8.04
C GLY A 48 12.28 -1.96 -7.43
N SER A 49 12.20 -1.94 -6.10
CA SER A 49 10.94 -1.93 -5.34
C SER A 49 10.83 -0.71 -4.40
N PHE A 50 9.66 -0.54 -3.79
CA PHE A 50 9.47 0.30 -2.61
C PHE A 50 8.31 -0.25 -1.77
N GLU A 51 8.34 0.02 -0.47
CA GLU A 51 7.25 -0.28 0.44
C GLU A 51 6.54 0.98 0.94
N VAL A 52 5.22 0.88 1.12
CA VAL A 52 4.43 1.81 1.91
C VAL A 52 3.91 1.08 3.14
N ARG A 53 4.43 1.45 4.31
CA ARG A 53 3.98 1.02 5.64
C ARG A 53 3.08 2.07 6.29
N ARG A 54 1.93 1.68 6.83
CA ARG A 54 1.01 2.55 7.60
C ARG A 54 0.36 1.82 8.76
N VAL A 55 0.34 2.44 9.94
CA VAL A 55 -0.37 1.93 11.12
C VAL A 55 -1.74 2.63 11.22
N LEU A 56 -2.79 1.89 10.87
CA LEU A 56 -4.16 2.35 10.75
C LEU A 56 -4.98 1.97 11.99
N PRO A 57 -6.00 2.74 12.38
CA PRO A 57 -6.90 2.33 13.47
C PRO A 57 -7.57 0.98 13.16
N ASN A 58 -7.69 0.11 14.16
CA ASN A 58 -8.59 -1.05 14.09
C ASN A 58 -10.02 -0.57 14.36
N ARG A 59 -10.91 -0.68 13.38
CA ARG A 59 -12.30 -0.21 13.49
C ARG A 59 -13.21 -1.34 13.94
N ALA A 60 -14.42 -0.98 14.39
CA ALA A 60 -15.44 -1.98 14.69
C ALA A 60 -15.78 -2.77 13.42
N GLY A 61 -15.72 -4.11 13.54
CA GLY A 61 -15.93 -5.04 12.43
C GLY A 61 -14.67 -5.28 11.60
N ALA A 62 -14.85 -5.86 10.41
CA ALA A 62 -13.71 -6.14 9.53
C ALA A 62 -13.26 -4.87 8.78
N ASP A 63 -11.96 -4.60 8.80
CA ASP A 63 -11.33 -3.54 8.04
C ASP A 63 -10.86 -4.04 6.68
N GLN A 64 -11.35 -3.40 5.62
CA GLN A 64 -10.91 -3.61 4.25
C GLN A 64 -9.86 -2.57 3.87
N ILE A 65 -8.64 -3.03 3.55
CA ILE A 65 -7.56 -2.16 3.08
C ILE A 65 -7.23 -2.44 1.61
N ILE A 66 -7.31 -1.39 0.79
CA ILE A 66 -7.00 -1.44 -0.64
C ILE A 66 -5.79 -0.55 -0.92
N GLY A 67 -4.73 -1.17 -1.44
CA GLY A 67 -3.58 -0.48 -2.01
C GLY A 67 -3.67 -0.43 -3.52
N ARG A 68 -3.39 0.73 -4.11
CA ARG A 68 -3.32 0.91 -5.56
C ARG A 68 -2.17 1.83 -5.89
N ALA A 69 -1.27 1.37 -6.77
CA ALA A 69 -0.22 2.19 -7.37
C ALA A 69 -0.41 2.23 -8.88
N LYS A 70 -0.23 3.41 -9.48
CA LYS A 70 -0.18 3.61 -10.94
C LYS A 70 1.19 4.13 -11.33
N ASN A 71 1.88 3.45 -12.22
CA ASN A 71 3.11 3.94 -12.82
C ASN A 71 2.79 5.18 -13.65
N LEU A 72 3.45 6.30 -13.35
CA LEU A 72 3.15 7.58 -13.98
C LEU A 72 3.71 7.70 -15.40
N ARG A 73 4.63 6.81 -15.81
CA ARG A 73 5.20 6.79 -17.17
C ARG A 73 4.46 5.82 -18.08
N THR A 74 4.18 4.61 -17.60
CA THR A 74 3.59 3.53 -18.43
C THR A 74 2.08 3.38 -18.25
N GLY A 75 1.53 3.91 -17.15
CA GLY A 75 0.13 3.71 -16.81
C GLY A 75 -0.19 2.37 -16.14
N GLU A 76 0.80 1.48 -16.02
CA GLU A 76 0.71 0.19 -15.33
C GLU A 76 0.11 0.33 -13.92
N ILE A 77 -0.66 -0.66 -13.48
CA ILE A 77 -1.35 -0.64 -12.19
C ILE A 77 -0.94 -1.86 -11.37
N CYS A 78 -0.43 -1.61 -10.17
CA CYS A 78 -0.31 -2.62 -9.11
C CYS A 78 -1.43 -2.39 -8.09
N ARG A 79 -2.17 -3.44 -7.73
CA ARG A 79 -3.29 -3.37 -6.79
C ARG A 79 -3.23 -4.53 -5.81
N GLY A 80 -3.49 -4.24 -4.54
CA GLY A 80 -3.64 -5.24 -3.49
C GLY A 80 -4.87 -4.96 -2.64
N LEU A 81 -5.50 -6.01 -2.14
CA LEU A 81 -6.62 -5.98 -1.21
C LEU A 81 -6.31 -6.97 -0.09
N ALA A 82 -6.55 -6.56 1.15
CA ALA A 82 -6.53 -7.44 2.31
C ALA A 82 -7.63 -7.01 3.29
N ILE A 83 -8.08 -7.95 4.11
CA ILE A 83 -9.13 -7.75 5.12
C ILE A 83 -8.56 -8.20 6.46
N ALA A 84 -8.78 -7.41 7.50
CA ALA A 84 -8.44 -7.72 8.88
C ALA A 84 -9.71 -7.69 9.75
N GLY A 85 -9.81 -8.56 10.75
CA GLY A 85 -10.94 -8.64 11.67
C GLY A 85 -10.52 -9.24 13.00
N PHE A 86 -9.39 -8.78 13.52
CA PHE A 86 -8.78 -9.25 14.77
C PHE A 86 -9.44 -8.62 15.99
#